data_AF-A0A660VKH1-F1
#
_entry.id   AF-A0A660VKH1-F1
#
_cell.length_a   1.000
_cell.length_b   1.000
_cell.length_c   1.000
_cell.angle_alpha   90.00
_cell.angle_beta   90.00
_cell.angle_gamma   90.00
#
_symmetry.space_group_name_H-M   'P 1'
#
loop_
_entity.id
_entity.type
_entity.pdbx_description
1 polymer ?
#
loop_
_entity_poly.entity_id
_entity_poly.type
_entity_poly.pdbx_seq_one_letter_code
_entity_poly.pdbx_strand_id
1 'polypeptide(L)'
;MRKPFLSLLLVTLLLSFVLPAADAEGDPTIAKLIAKYGKIMYGVTITVKGKAQNPEWTPGVRLSSGDVLISAARLPEDPANTAEFRVKQGKIRSRSELKTVNQLANIATVSTSVGGTGISFAHDGKIEVGGRYYLLGVLPPDTGFRCEVRTFMVTAEIDYPTGKVYATDLYPGDQGIIGCPVFDSDLKAVGFVNTVRADGTGTPVVFPSSYVRKAVAAAIDPHDTNLKRCWFGAFTRELTQVWCEKLKLPKELQGSLIEDVVPGSPAAAAGLRTMDVVTAVNGVPVAGVDAADLEKYFASNFRPNQTVKVSVFREGKTLEIEVKLTERPTSAEDAPSFKDDDLGLEVRDLTTYLRLELGIEMKAAGVVVAEVYERKEFQVAMRKVLGVSYDYNAGLVIVAVNGSPTASVGEFETALKKAKEGGAKYVTFFVRYNKSNERGCLNTAFLRVRLKD
;
A
#
# COMPACT_ATOMS: atom_id res chain seq x y z
N MET A 1 -51.24 -18.75 -47.29
CA MET A 1 -51.35 -18.97 -45.82
C MET A 1 -50.54 -20.22 -45.44
N ARG A 2 -49.64 -20.07 -44.44
CA ARG A 2 -48.96 -21.12 -43.60
C ARG A 2 -48.20 -22.27 -44.34
N LYS A 3 -46.84 -22.23 -44.38
CA LYS A 3 -45.81 -22.97 -43.57
C LYS A 3 -45.62 -24.46 -43.99
N PRO A 4 -44.52 -25.22 -43.71
CA PRO A 4 -43.23 -24.91 -43.01
C PRO A 4 -41.91 -25.58 -43.57
N PHE A 5 -40.75 -25.20 -42.98
CA PHE A 5 -39.55 -25.99 -42.54
C PHE A 5 -38.56 -26.75 -43.49
N LEU A 6 -37.27 -26.41 -43.29
CA LEU A 6 -36.00 -27.20 -43.27
C LEU A 6 -35.54 -27.95 -44.55
N SER A 7 -34.40 -27.62 -45.17
CA SER A 7 -33.02 -28.03 -44.80
C SER A 7 -32.07 -27.53 -45.92
N LEU A 8 -30.86 -27.01 -45.67
CA LEU A 8 -29.56 -27.71 -45.67
C LEU A 8 -28.49 -26.61 -45.44
N LEU A 9 -27.83 -26.53 -44.28
CA LEU A 9 -26.50 -27.06 -43.95
C LEU A 9 -25.36 -26.69 -44.94
N LEU A 10 -24.34 -26.01 -44.36
CA LEU A 10 -22.88 -26.18 -44.56
C LEU A 10 -22.05 -25.07 -45.28
N VAL A 11 -21.18 -24.45 -44.47
CA VAL A 11 -19.82 -23.92 -44.77
C VAL A 11 -19.70 -22.72 -45.71
N THR A 12 -19.44 -21.54 -45.13
CA THR A 12 -18.11 -20.89 -45.30
C THR A 12 -17.81 -20.00 -44.10
N LEU A 13 -16.81 -20.43 -43.34
CA LEU A 13 -16.05 -19.66 -42.37
C LEU A 13 -15.18 -18.67 -43.17
N LEU A 14 -15.32 -17.35 -42.98
CA LEU A 14 -14.26 -16.32 -43.19
C LEU A 14 -14.84 -14.89 -43.10
N LEU A 15 -14.07 -14.03 -42.43
CA LEU A 15 -14.18 -12.57 -42.33
C LEU A 15 -15.45 -11.99 -41.68
N SER A 16 -15.32 -11.65 -40.41
CA SER A 16 -15.96 -10.44 -39.88
C SER A 16 -14.85 -9.61 -39.24
N PHE A 17 -14.19 -8.84 -40.10
CA PHE A 17 -13.34 -7.72 -39.74
C PHE A 17 -14.18 -6.71 -38.94
N VAL A 18 -13.74 -6.42 -37.72
CA VAL A 18 -13.92 -5.10 -37.12
C VAL A 18 -12.54 -4.65 -36.65
N LEU A 19 -11.92 -3.80 -37.47
CA LEU A 19 -10.86 -2.86 -37.15
C LEU A 19 -11.31 -1.52 -37.77
N PRO A 20 -10.97 -0.37 -37.15
CA PRO A 20 -9.63 0.17 -37.36
C PRO A 20 -8.94 0.54 -36.04
N ALA A 21 -7.94 -0.24 -35.67
CA ALA A 21 -6.78 0.30 -34.98
C ALA A 21 -5.91 0.96 -36.07
N ALA A 22 -6.04 2.27 -36.23
CA ALA A 22 -5.36 3.02 -37.29
C ALA A 22 -3.83 3.18 -37.08
N ASP A 23 -3.26 2.61 -36.01
CA ASP A 23 -1.80 2.55 -35.79
C ASP A 23 -1.23 1.12 -35.68
N ALA A 24 -2.05 0.06 -35.84
CA ALA A 24 -1.64 -1.31 -35.50
C ALA A 24 -1.32 -2.23 -36.70
N GLU A 25 -1.71 -1.89 -37.93
CA GLU A 25 -1.33 -2.65 -39.13
C GLU A 25 0.08 -2.24 -39.59
N GLY A 26 1.12 -2.70 -38.88
CA GLY A 26 2.50 -2.54 -39.37
C GLY A 26 3.62 -2.73 -38.38
N ASP A 27 3.37 -2.72 -37.06
CA ASP A 27 4.46 -2.84 -36.07
C ASP A 27 4.80 -4.31 -35.78
N PRO A 28 5.97 -4.84 -36.24
CA PRO A 28 6.37 -6.21 -35.98
C PRO A 28 6.56 -6.50 -34.48
N THR A 29 6.73 -5.46 -33.66
CA THR A 29 6.88 -5.55 -32.20
C THR A 29 5.61 -6.09 -31.54
N ILE A 30 4.43 -5.70 -32.04
CA ILE A 30 3.13 -6.17 -31.53
C ILE A 30 2.99 -7.68 -31.71
N ALA A 31 3.26 -8.19 -32.91
CA ALA A 31 3.20 -9.62 -33.20
C ALA A 31 4.19 -10.42 -32.35
N LYS A 32 5.41 -9.88 -32.14
CA LYS A 32 6.42 -10.48 -31.28
C LYS A 32 6.00 -10.51 -29.80
N LEU A 33 5.39 -9.43 -29.28
CA LEU A 33 4.86 -9.39 -27.91
C LEU A 33 3.80 -10.45 -27.69
N ILE A 34 2.81 -10.54 -28.58
CA ILE A 34 1.74 -11.53 -28.46
C ILE A 34 2.31 -12.95 -28.54
N ALA A 35 3.21 -13.22 -29.47
CA ALA A 35 3.84 -14.53 -29.62
C ALA A 35 4.65 -14.93 -28.37
N LYS A 36 5.37 -13.98 -27.77
CA LYS A 36 6.26 -14.22 -26.63
C LYS A 36 5.52 -14.29 -25.29
N TYR A 37 4.58 -13.37 -25.04
CA TYR A 37 3.97 -13.16 -23.73
C TYR A 37 2.44 -13.35 -23.71
N GLY A 38 1.76 -13.52 -24.85
CA GLY A 38 0.30 -13.72 -24.85
C GLY A 38 -0.16 -14.93 -24.04
N LYS A 39 0.66 -15.99 -23.98
CA LYS A 39 0.36 -17.21 -23.21
C LYS A 39 0.53 -17.06 -21.69
N ILE A 40 1.05 -15.95 -21.20
CA ILE A 40 1.21 -15.70 -19.76
C ILE A 40 0.21 -14.68 -19.22
N MET A 41 -0.73 -14.23 -20.06
CA MET A 41 -1.81 -13.33 -19.67
C MET A 41 -3.09 -14.13 -19.37
N TYR A 42 -3.79 -13.73 -18.33
CA TYR A 42 -4.97 -14.40 -17.79
C TYR A 42 -6.05 -13.39 -17.46
N GLY A 43 -7.31 -13.83 -17.50
CA GLY A 43 -8.39 -13.18 -16.78
C GLY A 43 -8.60 -13.85 -15.43
N VAL A 44 -8.62 -13.09 -14.34
CA VAL A 44 -8.92 -13.60 -13.01
C VAL A 44 -10.30 -13.13 -12.61
N THR A 45 -11.23 -14.07 -12.43
CA THR A 45 -12.57 -13.75 -11.91
C THR A 45 -12.60 -13.90 -10.41
N ILE A 46 -13.23 -12.93 -9.75
CA ILE A 46 -13.32 -12.77 -8.29
C ILE A 46 -14.79 -12.89 -7.91
N THR A 47 -15.14 -13.88 -7.09
CA THR A 47 -16.52 -14.09 -6.63
C THR A 47 -16.59 -13.92 -5.12
N VAL A 48 -17.31 -12.92 -4.65
CA VAL A 48 -17.49 -12.67 -3.21
C VAL A 48 -18.59 -13.58 -2.65
N LYS A 49 -18.27 -14.34 -1.60
CA LYS A 49 -19.20 -15.26 -0.93
C LYS A 49 -20.39 -14.48 -0.36
N GLY A 50 -21.59 -15.02 -0.52
CA GLY A 50 -22.82 -14.46 0.06
C GLY A 50 -23.39 -13.21 -0.64
N LYS A 51 -22.73 -12.67 -1.69
CA LYS A 51 -23.30 -11.61 -2.53
C LYS A 51 -23.81 -12.18 -3.85
N ALA A 52 -25.09 -11.96 -4.16
CA ALA A 52 -25.71 -12.29 -5.44
C ALA A 52 -25.37 -11.23 -6.52
N GLN A 53 -24.08 -10.99 -6.73
CA GLN A 53 -23.57 -10.07 -7.76
C GLN A 53 -22.82 -10.83 -8.85
N ASN A 54 -22.74 -10.22 -10.05
CA ASN A 54 -21.89 -10.74 -11.11
C ASN A 54 -20.43 -10.78 -10.62
N PRO A 55 -19.68 -11.86 -10.93
CA PRO A 55 -18.27 -11.93 -10.58
C PRO A 55 -17.51 -10.74 -11.15
N GLU A 56 -16.72 -10.08 -10.30
CA GLU A 56 -15.73 -9.10 -10.74
C GLU A 56 -14.62 -9.82 -11.52
N TRP A 57 -13.85 -9.05 -12.28
CA TRP A 57 -12.66 -9.56 -12.96
C TRP A 57 -11.54 -8.55 -13.01
N THR A 58 -10.32 -9.06 -13.15
CA THR A 58 -9.10 -8.30 -13.34
C THR A 58 -8.14 -9.06 -14.28
N PRO A 59 -7.38 -8.36 -15.14
CA PRO A 59 -6.23 -8.93 -15.82
C PRO A 59 -5.22 -9.53 -14.83
N GLY A 60 -4.54 -10.57 -15.27
CA GLY A 60 -3.44 -11.17 -14.53
C GLY A 60 -2.30 -11.57 -15.45
N VAL A 61 -1.07 -11.47 -14.95
CA VAL A 61 0.14 -11.89 -15.65
C VAL A 61 0.90 -12.90 -14.82
N ARG A 62 1.28 -14.02 -15.41
CA ARG A 62 2.06 -15.04 -14.72
C ARG A 62 3.52 -14.62 -14.56
N LEU A 63 3.98 -14.66 -13.32
CA LEU A 63 5.34 -14.42 -12.93
C LEU A 63 6.21 -15.66 -13.13
N SER A 64 7.52 -15.46 -13.25
CA SER A 64 8.51 -16.55 -13.31
C SER A 64 8.50 -17.43 -12.05
N SER A 65 7.99 -16.93 -10.92
CA SER A 65 7.75 -17.74 -9.70
C SER A 65 6.66 -18.79 -9.87
N GLY A 66 5.78 -18.63 -10.87
CA GLY A 66 4.65 -19.51 -11.13
C GLY A 66 3.30 -18.90 -10.82
N ASP A 67 3.23 -17.95 -9.88
CA ASP A 67 1.99 -17.27 -9.49
C ASP A 67 1.52 -16.25 -10.54
N VAL A 68 0.25 -15.86 -10.46
CA VAL A 68 -0.35 -14.82 -11.29
C VAL A 68 -0.43 -13.52 -10.49
N LEU A 69 0.28 -12.50 -10.96
CA LEU A 69 0.17 -11.12 -10.48
C LEU A 69 -1.13 -10.50 -11.02
N ILE A 70 -1.90 -9.87 -10.14
CA ILE A 70 -3.12 -9.12 -10.45
C ILE A 70 -3.08 -7.74 -9.76
N SER A 71 -3.94 -6.82 -10.20
CA SER A 71 -4.20 -5.59 -9.44
C SER A 71 -5.03 -5.91 -8.19
N ALA A 72 -4.72 -5.28 -7.06
CA ALA A 72 -5.49 -5.43 -5.83
C ALA A 72 -6.75 -4.55 -5.81
N ALA A 73 -6.93 -3.68 -6.80
CA ALA A 73 -7.85 -2.54 -6.70
C ALA A 73 -9.33 -2.92 -6.63
N ARG A 74 -9.64 -4.18 -6.97
CA ARG A 74 -10.98 -4.75 -7.03
C ARG A 74 -11.17 -5.90 -6.05
N LEU A 75 -10.20 -6.10 -5.15
CA LEU A 75 -10.33 -7.07 -4.08
C LEU A 75 -11.27 -6.53 -3.01
N PRO A 76 -12.16 -7.36 -2.43
CA PRO A 76 -12.89 -6.97 -1.23
C PRO A 76 -11.93 -6.74 -0.06
N GLU A 77 -12.40 -6.10 1.02
CA GLU A 77 -11.59 -5.75 2.20
C GLU A 77 -10.88 -6.96 2.83
N ASP A 78 -11.56 -8.11 2.92
CA ASP A 78 -10.98 -9.37 3.40
C ASP A 78 -11.01 -10.45 2.30
N PRO A 79 -10.14 -10.36 1.30
CA PRO A 79 -10.21 -11.21 0.11
C PRO A 79 -9.83 -12.67 0.39
N ALA A 80 -9.05 -12.94 1.44
CA ALA A 80 -8.65 -14.29 1.80
C ALA A 80 -9.84 -15.14 2.29
N ASN A 81 -10.76 -14.54 3.06
CA ASN A 81 -11.90 -15.27 3.61
C ASN A 81 -13.16 -15.14 2.75
N THR A 82 -13.33 -14.00 2.08
CA THR A 82 -14.59 -13.62 1.43
C THR A 82 -14.61 -13.85 -0.08
N ALA A 83 -13.48 -14.06 -0.76
CA ALA A 83 -13.45 -14.21 -2.21
C ALA A 83 -12.98 -15.59 -2.68
N GLU A 84 -13.58 -16.06 -3.78
CA GLU A 84 -13.06 -17.16 -4.58
C GLU A 84 -12.43 -16.63 -5.87
N PHE A 85 -11.22 -17.11 -6.17
CA PHE A 85 -10.46 -16.73 -7.35
C PHE A 85 -10.48 -17.85 -8.39
N ARG A 86 -10.67 -17.48 -9.66
CA ARG A 86 -10.48 -18.41 -10.78
C ARG A 86 -9.67 -17.76 -11.88
N VAL A 87 -8.50 -18.34 -12.15
CA VAL A 87 -7.66 -17.98 -13.29
C VAL A 87 -8.24 -18.61 -14.56
N LYS A 88 -8.39 -17.80 -15.62
CA LYS A 88 -8.94 -18.20 -16.92
C LYS A 88 -8.04 -17.74 -18.06
N GLN A 89 -7.84 -18.60 -19.04
CA GLN A 89 -7.18 -18.28 -20.30
C GLN A 89 -7.78 -19.13 -21.41
N GLY A 90 -8.52 -18.51 -22.33
CA GLY A 90 -9.30 -19.24 -23.32
C GLY A 90 -10.25 -20.25 -22.67
N LYS A 91 -10.04 -21.56 -22.93
CA LYS A 91 -10.85 -22.65 -22.35
C LYS A 91 -10.36 -23.12 -20.98
N ILE A 92 -9.15 -22.77 -20.57
CA ILE A 92 -8.55 -23.21 -19.30
C ILE A 92 -9.20 -22.44 -18.15
N ARG A 93 -9.60 -23.16 -17.10
CA ARG A 93 -10.13 -22.60 -15.86
C ARG A 93 -9.55 -23.37 -14.67
N SER A 94 -8.95 -22.67 -13.73
CA SER A 94 -8.45 -23.28 -12.49
C SER A 94 -8.91 -22.48 -11.28
N ARG A 95 -9.21 -23.17 -10.18
CA ARG A 95 -9.43 -22.53 -8.88
C ARG A 95 -8.07 -22.09 -8.35
N SER A 96 -8.04 -20.89 -7.78
CA SER A 96 -6.84 -20.24 -7.31
C SER A 96 -7.01 -19.81 -5.86
N GLU A 97 -5.90 -19.78 -5.13
CA GLU A 97 -5.82 -19.23 -3.79
C GLU A 97 -5.12 -17.87 -3.86
N LEU A 98 -5.62 -16.91 -3.10
CA LEU A 98 -4.88 -15.69 -2.84
C LEU A 98 -3.63 -16.03 -2.04
N LYS A 99 -2.46 -15.66 -2.55
CA LYS A 99 -1.18 -15.89 -1.87
C LYS A 99 -0.77 -14.64 -1.12
N THR A 100 -0.80 -13.49 -1.78
CA THR A 100 -0.48 -12.24 -1.12
C THR A 100 -1.25 -11.06 -1.65
N VAL A 101 -1.39 -10.03 -0.81
CA VAL A 101 -1.94 -8.73 -1.14
C VAL A 101 -1.00 -7.67 -0.58
N ASN A 102 -0.65 -6.68 -1.40
CA ASN A 102 0.01 -5.46 -0.98
C ASN A 102 -0.88 -4.29 -1.41
N GLN A 103 -1.71 -3.81 -0.50
CA GLN A 103 -2.68 -2.75 -0.77
C GLN A 103 -1.99 -1.42 -1.13
N LEU A 104 -0.87 -1.10 -0.48
CA LEU A 104 -0.07 0.11 -0.77
C LEU A 104 0.49 0.12 -2.20
N ALA A 105 0.92 -1.04 -2.69
CA ALA A 105 1.38 -1.19 -4.07
C ALA A 105 0.23 -1.51 -5.05
N ASN A 106 -0.99 -1.67 -4.54
CA ASN A 106 -2.18 -2.05 -5.28
C ASN A 106 -1.97 -3.33 -6.13
N ILE A 107 -1.25 -4.32 -5.59
CA ILE A 107 -1.00 -5.60 -6.26
C ILE A 107 -1.35 -6.78 -5.37
N ALA A 108 -1.66 -7.91 -5.99
CA ALA A 108 -1.85 -9.19 -5.32
C ALA A 108 -1.33 -10.34 -6.19
N THR A 109 -1.07 -11.48 -5.57
CA THR A 109 -0.72 -12.71 -6.27
C THR A 109 -1.72 -13.81 -5.95
N VAL A 110 -2.10 -14.56 -6.99
CA VAL A 110 -2.95 -15.74 -6.85
C VAL A 110 -2.23 -16.95 -7.42
N SER A 111 -2.41 -18.12 -6.80
CA SER A 111 -1.81 -19.35 -7.29
C SER A 111 -2.46 -19.81 -8.59
N THR A 112 -1.71 -20.59 -9.36
CA THR A 112 -2.25 -21.27 -10.53
C THR A 112 -1.64 -22.66 -10.66
N SER A 113 -2.48 -23.65 -10.97
CA SER A 113 -2.02 -25.01 -11.31
C SER A 113 -1.63 -25.14 -12.78
N VAL A 114 -1.82 -24.09 -13.59
CA VAL A 114 -1.46 -24.08 -15.01
C VAL A 114 0.07 -24.01 -15.10
N GLY A 115 0.74 -25.02 -15.66
CA GLY A 115 2.20 -25.04 -15.88
C GLY A 115 2.64 -24.10 -17.02
N GLY A 116 3.92 -23.73 -17.10
CA GLY A 116 4.45 -22.84 -18.15
C GLY A 116 5.50 -21.82 -17.68
N THR A 117 6.08 -21.08 -18.63
CA THR A 117 7.00 -19.98 -18.35
C THR A 117 6.24 -18.74 -17.86
N GLY A 118 6.93 -17.83 -17.19
CA GLY A 118 6.37 -16.57 -16.69
C GLY A 118 7.31 -15.40 -16.95
N ILE A 119 6.81 -14.19 -16.71
CA ILE A 119 7.60 -12.96 -16.87
C ILE A 119 8.43 -12.68 -15.61
N SER A 120 9.63 -12.14 -15.82
CA SER A 120 10.38 -11.47 -14.75
C SER A 120 10.37 -9.97 -15.02
N PHE A 121 10.02 -9.19 -14.00
CA PHE A 121 10.15 -7.73 -14.01
C PHE A 121 11.60 -7.33 -13.70
N ALA A 122 12.57 -7.95 -14.37
CA ALA A 122 13.99 -7.85 -14.01
C ALA A 122 14.64 -6.50 -14.39
N HIS A 123 14.00 -5.71 -15.25
CA HIS A 123 14.59 -4.52 -15.84
C HIS A 123 13.84 -3.26 -15.41
N ASP A 124 14.55 -2.31 -14.81
CA ASP A 124 14.06 -0.94 -14.59
C ASP A 124 14.52 -0.07 -15.76
N GLY A 125 14.03 -0.40 -16.97
CA GLY A 125 14.29 0.45 -18.13
C GLY A 125 13.94 1.90 -17.79
N LYS A 126 14.70 2.85 -18.33
CA LYS A 126 14.44 4.28 -18.09
C LYS A 126 13.11 4.63 -18.76
N ILE A 127 12.07 4.82 -17.95
CA ILE A 127 10.79 5.32 -18.43
C ILE A 127 10.93 6.84 -18.58
N GLU A 128 10.70 7.34 -19.80
CA GLU A 128 10.91 8.75 -20.14
C GLU A 128 9.59 9.41 -20.54
N VAL A 129 9.42 10.66 -20.11
CA VAL A 129 8.31 11.51 -20.56
C VAL A 129 8.43 11.77 -22.06
N GLY A 130 7.34 11.57 -22.80
CA GLY A 130 7.31 11.56 -24.26
C GLY A 130 7.70 10.21 -24.88
N GLY A 131 8.17 9.25 -24.08
CA GLY A 131 8.48 7.90 -24.52
C GLY A 131 7.22 7.11 -24.89
N ARG A 132 7.33 6.27 -25.93
CA ARG A 132 6.28 5.34 -26.36
C ARG A 132 6.56 3.94 -25.87
N TYR A 133 5.52 3.30 -25.35
CA TYR A 133 5.60 1.97 -24.74
C TYR A 133 4.46 1.09 -25.22
N TYR A 134 4.62 -0.22 -25.01
CA TYR A 134 3.65 -1.24 -25.36
C TYR A 134 3.04 -1.84 -24.11
N LEU A 135 1.71 -1.86 -24.05
CA LEU A 135 0.96 -2.51 -23.00
C LEU A 135 0.38 -3.82 -23.52
N LEU A 136 0.57 -4.92 -22.80
CA LEU A 136 -0.10 -6.19 -23.10
C LEU A 136 -1.35 -6.33 -22.23
N GLY A 137 -2.49 -5.93 -22.77
CA GLY A 137 -3.82 -5.92 -22.13
C GLY A 137 -4.55 -7.26 -22.21
N VAL A 138 -5.65 -7.36 -21.45
CA VAL A 138 -6.61 -8.48 -21.49
C VAL A 138 -8.01 -7.94 -21.73
N LEU A 139 -8.66 -8.42 -22.79
CA LEU A 139 -10.02 -8.06 -23.12
C LEU A 139 -11.04 -8.66 -22.12
N PRO A 140 -12.26 -8.09 -22.01
CA PRO A 140 -13.24 -8.51 -21.00
C PRO A 140 -13.74 -9.96 -21.16
N PRO A 141 -14.46 -10.50 -20.15
CA PRO A 141 -14.80 -11.93 -20.06
C PRO A 141 -15.62 -12.48 -21.24
N ASP A 142 -16.47 -11.66 -21.85
CA ASP A 142 -17.28 -11.99 -23.04
C ASP A 142 -16.44 -12.29 -24.27
N THR A 143 -15.21 -11.78 -24.32
CA THR A 143 -14.22 -12.10 -25.36
C THR A 143 -13.44 -13.39 -25.09
N GLY A 144 -13.62 -14.02 -23.92
CA GLY A 144 -12.82 -15.15 -23.47
C GLY A 144 -11.43 -14.77 -22.94
N PHE A 145 -11.26 -13.52 -22.49
CA PHE A 145 -9.98 -12.97 -22.00
C PHE A 145 -8.85 -13.05 -23.04
N ARG A 146 -9.15 -12.64 -24.28
CA ARG A 146 -8.12 -12.55 -25.33
C ARG A 146 -7.14 -11.43 -25.00
N CYS A 147 -5.87 -11.63 -25.34
CA CYS A 147 -4.86 -10.60 -25.16
C CYS A 147 -4.93 -9.59 -26.30
N GLU A 148 -4.56 -8.36 -25.99
CA GLU A 148 -4.38 -7.29 -26.96
C GLU A 148 -3.12 -6.50 -26.63
N VAL A 149 -2.52 -5.87 -27.63
CA VAL A 149 -1.40 -4.95 -27.43
C VAL A 149 -1.86 -3.55 -27.75
N ARG A 150 -1.54 -2.60 -26.88
CA ARG A 150 -1.79 -1.18 -27.08
C ARG A 150 -0.48 -0.43 -27.03
N THR A 151 -0.34 0.58 -27.88
CA THR A 151 0.72 1.56 -27.77
C THR A 151 0.19 2.76 -26.98
N PHE A 152 1.05 3.33 -26.14
CA PHE A 152 0.69 4.51 -25.35
C PHE A 152 1.94 5.36 -25.11
N MET A 153 1.73 6.61 -24.71
CA MET A 153 2.78 7.55 -24.38
C MET A 153 2.79 7.86 -22.90
N VAL A 154 3.99 7.99 -22.32
CA VAL A 154 4.15 8.55 -20.99
C VAL A 154 4.09 10.06 -21.08
N THR A 155 3.15 10.68 -20.37
CA THR A 155 2.84 12.10 -20.48
C THR A 155 3.48 12.95 -19.39
N ALA A 156 3.70 12.37 -18.21
CA ALA A 156 4.34 13.05 -17.09
C ALA A 156 4.97 12.05 -16.12
N GLU A 157 5.93 12.52 -15.34
CA GLU A 157 6.45 11.85 -14.17
C GLU A 157 5.73 12.39 -12.92
N ILE A 158 5.36 11.49 -12.02
CA ILE A 158 4.62 11.80 -10.78
C ILE A 158 5.42 11.27 -9.59
N ASP A 159 5.64 12.12 -8.60
CA ASP A 159 6.09 11.71 -7.27
C ASP A 159 4.99 10.96 -6.54
N TYR A 160 5.24 9.69 -6.22
CA TYR A 160 4.33 8.82 -5.49
C TYR A 160 4.97 8.35 -4.18
N PRO A 161 4.21 8.00 -3.13
CA PRO A 161 4.77 7.62 -1.83
C PRO A 161 5.74 6.44 -1.86
N THR A 162 5.69 5.60 -2.90
CA THR A 162 6.56 4.43 -3.12
C THR A 162 7.70 4.70 -4.13
N GLY A 163 7.85 5.94 -4.61
CA GLY A 163 8.86 6.39 -5.59
C GLY A 163 8.23 7.14 -6.79
N LYS A 164 8.89 7.13 -7.95
CA LYS A 164 8.35 7.71 -9.19
C LYS A 164 7.39 6.76 -9.92
N VAL A 165 6.24 7.29 -10.34
CA VAL A 165 5.28 6.64 -11.27
C VAL A 165 5.02 7.55 -12.46
N TYR A 166 4.43 7.00 -13.52
CA TYR A 166 4.35 7.70 -14.81
C TYR A 166 2.92 7.82 -15.31
N ALA A 167 2.46 9.05 -15.52
CA ALA A 167 1.17 9.32 -16.16
C ALA A 167 1.19 8.88 -17.62
N THR A 168 0.04 8.48 -18.13
CA THR A 168 -0.12 7.99 -19.50
C THR A 168 -1.27 8.67 -20.22
N ASP A 169 -1.35 8.51 -21.52
CA ASP A 169 -2.52 8.86 -22.35
C ASP A 169 -3.54 7.71 -22.47
N LEU A 170 -3.40 6.64 -21.65
CA LEU A 170 -4.34 5.52 -21.63
C LEU A 170 -5.73 5.96 -21.14
N TYR A 171 -6.77 5.38 -21.74
CA TYR A 171 -8.16 5.66 -21.37
C TYR A 171 -8.47 5.18 -19.93
N PRO A 172 -8.88 6.06 -19.00
CA PRO A 172 -9.11 5.69 -17.60
C PRO A 172 -10.27 4.71 -17.36
N GLY A 173 -11.23 4.63 -18.29
CA GLY A 173 -12.36 3.71 -18.18
C GLY A 173 -12.02 2.27 -18.56
N ASP A 174 -10.81 2.01 -19.07
CA ASP A 174 -10.43 0.69 -19.51
C ASP A 174 -9.93 -0.19 -18.36
N GLN A 175 -10.63 -1.30 -18.13
CA GLN A 175 -10.30 -2.22 -17.04
C GLN A 175 -9.39 -3.36 -17.51
N GLY A 176 -9.29 -3.59 -18.82
CA GLY A 176 -8.42 -4.60 -19.42
C GLY A 176 -6.95 -4.25 -19.38
N ILE A 177 -6.62 -3.01 -18.96
CA ILE A 177 -5.26 -2.49 -18.86
C ILE A 177 -4.75 -2.43 -17.41
N ILE A 178 -5.65 -2.36 -16.42
CA ILE A 178 -5.27 -2.28 -15.01
C ILE A 178 -4.85 -3.66 -14.57
N GLY A 179 -3.59 -3.84 -14.18
CA GLY A 179 -3.09 -5.17 -13.92
C GLY A 179 -2.17 -5.73 -15.02
N CYS A 180 -1.76 -4.92 -16.00
CA CYS A 180 -1.06 -5.40 -17.19
C CYS A 180 0.40 -4.93 -17.30
N PRO A 181 1.31 -5.79 -17.82
CA PRO A 181 2.71 -5.46 -18.00
C PRO A 181 2.95 -4.48 -19.17
N VAL A 182 3.91 -3.59 -18.96
CA VAL A 182 4.39 -2.58 -19.91
C VAL A 182 5.77 -2.96 -20.41
N PHE A 183 5.99 -2.79 -21.71
CA PHE A 183 7.20 -3.14 -22.41
C PHE A 183 7.79 -1.93 -23.16
N ASP A 184 9.11 -1.89 -23.21
CA ASP A 184 9.84 -1.05 -24.16
C ASP A 184 9.89 -1.68 -25.56
N SER A 185 10.51 -0.98 -26.52
CA SER A 185 10.71 -1.46 -27.90
C SER A 185 11.58 -2.72 -27.99
N ASP A 186 12.37 -3.01 -26.96
CA ASP A 186 13.23 -4.22 -26.87
C ASP A 186 12.46 -5.43 -26.31
N LEU A 187 11.16 -5.32 -26.08
CA LEU A 187 10.32 -6.36 -25.49
C LEU A 187 10.70 -6.70 -24.04
N LYS A 188 11.35 -5.78 -23.32
CA LYS A 188 11.67 -5.92 -21.90
C LYS A 188 10.55 -5.31 -21.08
N ALA A 189 10.13 -6.01 -20.03
CA ALA A 189 9.16 -5.49 -19.09
C ALA A 189 9.79 -4.37 -18.26
N VAL A 190 9.28 -3.15 -18.43
CA VAL A 190 9.77 -1.94 -17.73
C VAL A 190 8.83 -1.48 -16.62
N GLY A 191 7.60 -1.98 -16.61
CA GLY A 191 6.63 -1.64 -15.58
C GLY A 191 5.30 -2.33 -15.75
N PHE A 192 4.30 -1.80 -15.07
CA PHE A 192 2.97 -2.35 -14.97
C PHE A 192 1.95 -1.22 -14.79
N VAL A 193 0.79 -1.33 -15.43
CA VAL A 193 -0.27 -0.31 -15.32
C VAL A 193 -1.14 -0.57 -14.10
N ASN A 194 -1.34 0.47 -13.29
CA ASN A 194 -2.25 0.46 -12.16
C ASN A 194 -2.90 1.84 -11.95
N THR A 195 -3.81 1.94 -10.99
CA THR A 195 -4.43 3.21 -10.61
C THR A 195 -3.77 3.80 -9.36
N VAL A 196 -3.66 5.13 -9.32
CA VAL A 196 -3.14 5.90 -8.16
C VAL A 196 -4.03 5.71 -6.93
N ARG A 197 -5.33 5.44 -7.14
CA ARG A 197 -6.30 5.12 -6.08
C ARG A 197 -6.44 3.61 -5.92
N ALA A 198 -6.59 3.17 -4.67
CA ALA A 198 -6.72 1.76 -4.30
C ALA A 198 -8.07 1.13 -4.68
N ASP A 199 -9.09 1.92 -5.04
CA ASP A 199 -10.43 1.45 -5.44
C ASP A 199 -10.55 1.09 -6.94
N GLY A 200 -9.45 1.16 -7.68
CA GLY A 200 -9.41 0.85 -9.12
C GLY A 200 -9.98 1.96 -10.01
N THR A 201 -10.34 3.11 -9.42
CA THR A 201 -10.79 4.29 -10.13
C THR A 201 -9.65 5.30 -10.31
N GLY A 202 -9.76 6.17 -11.31
CA GLY A 202 -8.78 7.24 -11.56
C GLY A 202 -7.81 6.95 -12.69
N THR A 203 -6.80 7.80 -12.81
CA THR A 203 -5.89 7.81 -13.97
C THR A 203 -4.96 6.59 -13.96
N PRO A 204 -4.90 5.82 -15.07
CA PRO A 204 -3.92 4.76 -15.24
C PRO A 204 -2.51 5.35 -15.28
N VAL A 205 -1.64 4.83 -14.42
CA VAL A 205 -0.24 5.18 -14.34
C VAL A 205 0.63 3.94 -14.46
N VAL A 206 1.85 4.09 -14.97
CA VAL A 206 2.84 3.02 -15.00
C VAL A 206 3.65 3.06 -13.71
N PHE A 207 3.62 1.94 -13.01
CA PHE A 207 4.54 1.63 -11.91
C PHE A 207 5.77 0.91 -12.50
N PRO A 208 7.01 1.36 -12.22
CA PRO A 208 8.20 0.68 -12.74
C PRO A 208 8.33 -0.77 -12.26
N SER A 209 9.05 -1.59 -13.01
CA SER A 209 9.34 -2.99 -12.69
C SER A 209 9.89 -3.19 -11.27
N SER A 210 10.70 -2.24 -10.76
CA SER A 210 11.22 -2.27 -9.40
C SER A 210 10.12 -2.29 -8.35
N TYR A 211 8.99 -1.64 -8.59
CA TYR A 211 7.85 -1.69 -7.67
C TYR A 211 7.25 -3.07 -7.61
N VAL A 212 7.07 -3.71 -8.76
CA VAL A 212 6.54 -5.07 -8.82
C VAL A 212 7.51 -6.02 -8.13
N ARG A 213 8.81 -5.94 -8.43
CA ARG A 213 9.82 -6.76 -7.73
C ARG A 213 9.75 -6.53 -6.22
N LYS A 214 9.67 -5.26 -5.79
CA LYS A 214 9.63 -4.90 -4.38
C LYS A 214 8.38 -5.44 -3.69
N ALA A 215 7.21 -5.16 -4.26
CA ALA A 215 5.95 -5.49 -3.65
C ALA A 215 5.65 -7.00 -3.71
N VAL A 216 6.12 -7.71 -4.74
CA VAL A 216 6.04 -9.18 -4.85
C VAL A 216 7.08 -9.87 -3.96
N ALA A 217 8.30 -9.36 -3.82
CA ALA A 217 9.27 -9.95 -2.91
C ALA A 217 8.86 -9.77 -1.43
N ALA A 218 8.28 -8.61 -1.06
CA ALA A 218 7.72 -8.38 0.29
C ALA A 218 6.61 -9.39 0.63
N ALA A 219 5.95 -9.85 -0.42
CA ALA A 219 4.82 -10.75 -0.39
C ALA A 219 5.21 -12.24 -0.35
N ILE A 220 6.40 -12.58 -0.85
CA ILE A 220 6.92 -13.96 -0.97
C ILE A 220 7.89 -14.29 0.18
N ASP A 221 8.64 -13.30 0.69
CA ASP A 221 9.52 -13.46 1.85
C ASP A 221 9.38 -12.26 2.82
N PRO A 222 8.60 -12.39 3.91
CA PRO A 222 8.44 -11.32 4.90
C PRO A 222 9.74 -11.01 5.67
N HIS A 223 10.83 -11.76 5.46
CA HIS A 223 12.14 -11.52 6.06
C HIS A 223 13.13 -10.87 5.09
N ASP A 224 12.72 -10.53 3.86
CA ASP A 224 13.57 -9.79 2.92
C ASP A 224 13.79 -8.35 3.41
N THR A 225 14.91 -8.14 4.08
CA THR A 225 15.39 -6.85 4.59
C THR A 225 15.59 -5.79 3.50
N ASN A 226 15.53 -6.15 2.20
CA ASN A 226 15.67 -5.20 1.09
C ASN A 226 14.46 -4.27 0.88
N LEU A 227 13.35 -4.50 1.59
CA LEU A 227 12.05 -3.84 1.34
C LEU A 227 11.50 -3.04 2.50
N LYS A 228 12.03 -3.31 3.68
CA LYS A 228 11.75 -2.53 4.88
C LYS A 228 12.33 -1.15 4.64
N ARG A 229 11.49 -0.12 4.61
CA ARG A 229 11.95 1.26 4.48
C ARG A 229 12.81 1.57 5.69
N CYS A 230 13.96 2.20 5.47
CA CYS A 230 14.73 2.68 6.60
C CYS A 230 14.06 3.92 7.20
N TRP A 231 14.40 4.20 8.44
CA TRP A 231 13.90 5.32 9.21
C TRP A 231 15.05 6.13 9.74
N PHE A 232 14.97 7.44 9.50
CA PHE A 232 15.87 8.42 10.10
C PHE A 232 15.25 9.01 11.39
N GLY A 233 13.94 9.27 11.34
CA GLY A 233 13.15 9.75 12.48
C GLY A 233 13.50 11.17 12.93
N ALA A 234 13.72 12.05 11.97
CA ALA A 234 13.72 13.49 12.13
C ALA A 234 12.89 14.11 11.01
N PHE A 235 12.08 15.10 11.34
CA PHE A 235 11.32 15.90 10.38
C PHE A 235 12.15 17.09 9.97
N THR A 236 12.23 17.32 8.67
CA THR A 236 13.13 18.32 8.10
C THR A 236 12.40 19.17 7.09
N ARG A 237 12.97 20.34 6.81
CA ARG A 237 12.56 21.16 5.68
C ARG A 237 13.76 21.76 4.97
N GLU A 238 13.54 22.20 3.75
CA GLU A 238 14.56 22.93 3.01
C GLU A 238 14.97 24.21 3.75
N LEU A 239 16.28 24.42 3.88
CA LEU A 239 16.81 25.67 4.41
C LEU A 239 16.78 26.75 3.31
N THR A 240 15.80 27.64 3.37
CA THR A 240 15.70 28.79 2.47
C THR A 240 16.47 29.99 3.01
N GLN A 241 16.77 30.98 2.15
CA GLN A 241 17.42 32.23 2.58
C GLN A 241 16.64 32.94 3.70
N VAL A 242 15.30 32.89 3.66
CA VAL A 242 14.44 33.45 4.72
C VAL A 242 14.73 32.78 6.07
N TRP A 243 14.94 31.46 6.09
CA TRP A 243 15.31 30.74 7.30
C TRP A 243 16.75 31.05 7.73
N CYS A 244 17.69 31.17 6.81
CA CYS A 244 19.06 31.60 7.13
C CYS A 244 19.05 32.98 7.83
N GLU A 245 18.28 33.94 7.33
CA GLU A 245 18.17 35.27 7.94
C GLU A 245 17.52 35.22 9.32
N LYS A 246 16.37 34.52 9.46
CA LYS A 246 15.67 34.38 10.74
C LYS A 246 16.53 33.74 11.82
N LEU A 247 17.35 32.76 11.43
CA LEU A 247 18.17 31.96 12.33
C LEU A 247 19.61 32.49 12.45
N LYS A 248 19.93 33.59 11.78
CA LYS A 248 21.27 34.20 11.73
C LYS A 248 22.36 33.20 11.30
N LEU A 249 22.02 32.34 10.35
CA LEU A 249 22.95 31.38 9.73
C LEU A 249 23.69 32.04 8.55
N PRO A 250 24.84 31.49 8.11
CA PRO A 250 25.54 31.96 6.92
C PRO A 250 24.59 31.98 5.71
N LYS A 251 24.66 33.04 4.89
CA LYS A 251 23.74 33.23 3.76
C LYS A 251 23.93 32.18 2.67
N GLU A 252 25.14 31.65 2.57
CA GLU A 252 25.55 30.64 1.61
C GLU A 252 25.29 29.21 2.11
N LEU A 253 24.85 29.05 3.37
CA LEU A 253 24.56 27.73 3.94
C LEU A 253 23.36 27.13 3.23
N GLN A 254 23.54 25.93 2.67
CA GLN A 254 22.50 25.15 2.03
C GLN A 254 22.38 23.79 2.72
N GLY A 255 21.16 23.27 2.77
CA GLY A 255 20.88 21.99 3.40
C GLY A 255 19.42 21.85 3.80
N SER A 256 19.18 20.90 4.71
CA SER A 256 17.87 20.63 5.27
C SER A 256 17.88 20.94 6.77
N LEU A 257 17.01 21.85 7.21
CA LEU A 257 16.85 22.22 8.61
C LEU A 257 16.02 21.16 9.33
N ILE A 258 16.54 20.61 10.42
CA ILE A 258 15.80 19.70 11.31
C ILE A 258 14.83 20.53 12.15
N GLU A 259 13.53 20.29 11.94
CA GLU A 259 12.44 20.95 12.68
C GLU A 259 12.13 20.21 13.98
N ASP A 260 12.15 18.89 13.91
CA ASP A 260 11.82 18.04 15.04
C ASP A 260 12.57 16.71 14.95
N VAL A 261 12.90 16.14 16.10
CA VAL A 261 13.57 14.85 16.22
C VAL A 261 12.68 13.93 17.04
N VAL A 262 12.25 12.84 16.41
CA VAL A 262 11.32 11.90 17.04
C VAL A 262 12.01 11.23 18.24
N PRO A 263 11.42 11.26 19.45
CA PRO A 263 11.99 10.57 20.60
C PRO A 263 12.16 9.05 20.36
N GLY A 264 13.34 8.53 20.71
CA GLY A 264 13.67 7.11 20.51
C GLY A 264 13.99 6.74 19.05
N SER A 265 14.08 7.73 18.15
CA SER A 265 14.48 7.49 16.76
C SER A 265 15.99 7.32 16.56
N PRO A 266 16.42 6.83 15.39
CA PRO A 266 17.83 6.81 15.00
C PRO A 266 18.52 8.18 15.10
N ALA A 267 17.85 9.24 14.63
CA ALA A 267 18.38 10.60 14.74
C ALA A 267 18.55 11.05 16.20
N ALA A 268 17.58 10.77 17.07
CA ALA A 268 17.67 11.07 18.50
C ALA A 268 18.82 10.29 19.16
N ALA A 269 18.94 8.99 18.86
CA ALA A 269 19.98 8.12 19.40
C ALA A 269 21.39 8.56 18.97
N ALA A 270 21.52 9.13 17.76
CA ALA A 270 22.77 9.68 17.25
C ALA A 270 23.08 11.10 17.78
N GLY A 271 22.17 11.71 18.54
CA GLY A 271 22.38 13.03 19.13
C GLY A 271 22.14 14.21 18.18
N LEU A 272 21.38 13.99 17.09
CA LEU A 272 20.83 15.06 16.27
C LEU A 272 19.79 15.85 17.05
N ARG A 273 19.65 17.13 16.72
CA ARG A 273 18.81 18.07 17.46
C ARG A 273 18.01 18.94 16.50
N THR A 274 16.86 19.41 16.98
CA THR A 274 16.16 20.54 16.37
C THR A 274 17.13 21.71 16.18
N MET A 275 16.99 22.42 15.06
CA MET A 275 17.86 23.51 14.59
C MET A 275 19.19 23.10 13.96
N ASP A 276 19.53 21.82 13.93
CA ASP A 276 20.64 21.35 13.09
C ASP A 276 20.30 21.55 11.61
N VAL A 277 21.30 21.95 10.82
CA VAL A 277 21.18 21.96 9.36
C VAL A 277 21.98 20.80 8.79
N VAL A 278 21.30 19.81 8.23
CA VAL A 278 21.95 18.72 7.50
C VAL A 278 22.45 19.23 6.16
N THR A 279 23.77 19.19 5.96
CA THR A 279 24.46 19.70 4.77
C THR A 279 24.84 18.58 3.80
N ALA A 280 25.17 17.39 4.31
CA ALA A 280 25.52 16.23 3.49
C ALA A 280 25.15 14.90 4.16
N VAL A 281 24.96 13.87 3.34
CA VAL A 281 24.81 12.47 3.77
C VAL A 281 25.82 11.61 3.00
N ASN A 282 26.67 10.86 3.70
CA ASN A 282 27.79 10.10 3.14
C ASN A 282 28.69 10.94 2.21
N GLY A 283 28.90 12.21 2.54
CA GLY A 283 29.68 13.15 1.73
C GLY A 283 28.95 13.71 0.50
N VAL A 284 27.71 13.30 0.23
CA VAL A 284 26.88 13.84 -0.85
C VAL A 284 26.08 15.05 -0.32
N PRO A 285 26.22 16.25 -0.91
CA PRO A 285 25.47 17.44 -0.48
C PRO A 285 23.96 17.26 -0.61
N VAL A 286 23.20 17.63 0.44
CA VAL A 286 21.73 17.45 0.47
C VAL A 286 21.00 18.43 -0.46
N ALA A 287 21.58 19.61 -0.70
CA ALA A 287 21.01 20.66 -1.54
C ALA A 287 20.68 20.20 -2.98
N GLY A 288 21.30 19.13 -3.46
CA GLY A 288 21.09 18.60 -4.81
C GLY A 288 20.15 17.41 -4.93
N VAL A 289 19.64 16.83 -3.82
CA VAL A 289 19.07 15.47 -3.87
C VAL A 289 17.66 15.34 -3.29
N ASP A 290 17.27 16.13 -2.28
CA ASP A 290 15.89 16.25 -1.75
C ASP A 290 15.91 17.08 -0.45
N ALA A 291 16.41 18.32 -0.50
CA ALA A 291 16.58 19.15 0.70
C ALA A 291 15.26 19.47 1.44
N ALA A 292 14.13 19.38 0.74
CA ALA A 292 12.80 19.60 1.28
C ALA A 292 12.31 18.46 2.20
N ASP A 293 12.78 17.22 2.00
CA ASP A 293 12.29 16.05 2.74
C ASP A 293 13.38 14.96 2.84
N LEU A 294 14.19 15.03 3.89
CA LEU A 294 15.20 14.02 4.16
C LEU A 294 14.60 12.67 4.56
N GLU A 295 13.39 12.62 5.11
CA GLU A 295 12.74 11.35 5.45
C GLU A 295 12.51 10.52 4.18
N LYS A 296 11.98 11.17 3.13
CA LYS A 296 11.80 10.56 1.80
C LYS A 296 13.14 10.13 1.21
N TYR A 297 14.18 10.98 1.31
CA TYR A 297 15.52 10.67 0.83
C TYR A 297 16.07 9.40 1.50
N PHE A 298 16.01 9.33 2.83
CA PHE A 298 16.50 8.17 3.57
C PHE A 298 15.72 6.90 3.20
N ALA A 299 14.39 6.97 3.24
CA ALA A 299 13.51 5.86 2.93
C ALA A 299 13.74 5.27 1.53
N SER A 300 14.14 6.09 0.55
CA SER A 300 14.35 5.68 -0.84
C SER A 300 15.74 5.11 -1.10
N ASN A 301 16.77 5.65 -0.44
CA ASN A 301 18.17 5.40 -0.78
C ASN A 301 18.90 4.42 0.14
N PHE A 302 18.41 4.20 1.36
CA PHE A 302 19.09 3.36 2.36
C PHE A 302 18.22 2.19 2.82
N ARG A 303 18.85 1.30 3.60
CA ARG A 303 18.22 0.11 4.19
C ARG A 303 18.34 0.13 5.71
N PRO A 304 17.41 -0.54 6.43
CA PRO A 304 17.51 -0.70 7.88
C PRO A 304 18.85 -1.33 8.27
N ASN A 305 19.32 -0.99 9.46
CA ASN A 305 20.60 -1.40 10.04
C ASN A 305 21.86 -0.84 9.35
N GLN A 306 21.72 -0.08 8.27
CA GLN A 306 22.85 0.65 7.69
C GLN A 306 23.26 1.81 8.59
N THR A 307 24.56 2.09 8.63
CA THR A 307 25.10 3.29 9.28
C THR A 307 25.45 4.31 8.21
N VAL A 308 25.00 5.54 8.39
CA VAL A 308 25.21 6.66 7.46
C VAL A 308 25.90 7.79 8.19
N LYS A 309 26.79 8.50 7.51
CA LYS A 309 27.47 9.69 8.00
C LYS A 309 26.67 10.92 7.61
N VAL A 310 26.19 11.67 8.59
CA VAL A 310 25.39 12.87 8.39
C VAL A 310 26.22 14.08 8.80
N SER A 311 26.55 14.93 7.84
CA SER A 311 27.24 16.20 8.10
C SER A 311 26.21 17.26 8.47
N VAL A 312 26.31 17.83 9.66
CA VAL A 312 25.41 18.86 10.16
C VAL A 312 26.13 20.15 10.50
N PHE A 313 25.48 21.28 10.30
CA PHE A 313 25.91 22.57 10.81
C PHE A 313 25.15 22.89 12.09
N ARG A 314 25.88 23.08 13.18
CA ARG A 314 25.36 23.39 14.52
C ARG A 314 26.23 24.46 15.16
N GLU A 315 25.62 25.55 15.61
CA GLU A 315 26.29 26.61 16.38
C GLU A 315 27.57 27.15 15.70
N GLY A 316 27.55 27.33 14.38
CA GLY A 316 28.69 27.86 13.64
C GLY A 316 29.74 26.83 13.21
N LYS A 317 29.56 25.55 13.55
CA LYS A 317 30.52 24.47 13.24
C LYS A 317 29.86 23.35 12.44
N THR A 318 30.65 22.73 11.58
CA THR A 318 30.27 21.49 10.89
C THR A 318 30.68 20.29 11.76
N LEU A 319 29.73 19.39 12.00
CA LEU A 319 29.90 18.14 12.73
C LEU A 319 29.59 16.97 11.79
N GLU A 320 30.28 15.85 11.96
CA GLU A 320 29.96 14.59 11.30
C GLU A 320 29.39 13.63 12.35
N ILE A 321 28.17 13.14 12.11
CA ILE A 321 27.43 12.29 13.05
C ILE A 321 27.08 10.98 12.34
N GLU A 322 27.47 9.85 12.94
CA GLU A 322 27.07 8.54 12.44
C GLU A 322 25.70 8.17 12.98
N VAL A 323 24.78 7.82 12.07
CA VAL A 323 23.41 7.46 12.38
C VAL A 323 23.16 6.02 11.94
N LYS A 324 22.82 5.14 12.88
CA LYS A 324 22.42 3.77 12.58
C LYS A 324 20.92 3.74 12.29
N LEU A 325 20.56 3.62 11.02
CA LEU A 325 19.18 3.59 10.56
C LEU A 325 18.46 2.33 11.06
N THR A 326 17.19 2.46 11.40
CA THR A 326 16.33 1.32 11.75
C THR A 326 15.24 1.14 10.71
N GLU A 327 14.42 0.12 10.88
CA GLU A 327 13.21 -0.04 10.09
C GLU A 327 12.18 1.05 10.42
N ARG A 328 11.44 1.51 9.41
CA ARG A 328 10.32 2.44 9.54
C ARG A 328 9.24 1.81 10.41
N PRO A 329 8.84 2.48 11.50
CA PRO A 329 7.71 2.03 12.30
C PRO A 329 6.44 1.92 11.44
N THR A 330 5.55 0.99 11.79
CA THR A 330 4.23 0.86 11.18
C THR A 330 3.47 2.19 11.25
N SER A 331 2.86 2.62 10.15
CA SER A 331 2.06 3.85 10.11
C SER A 331 0.75 3.69 10.90
N ALA A 332 0.01 4.78 11.11
CA ALA A 332 -1.33 4.71 11.70
C ALA A 332 -2.33 3.97 10.80
N GLU A 333 -2.18 4.13 9.48
CA GLU A 333 -3.04 3.56 8.44
C GLU A 333 -2.83 2.05 8.30
N ASP A 334 -1.56 1.62 8.31
CA ASP A 334 -1.14 0.22 8.16
C ASP A 334 -1.18 -0.57 9.48
N ALA A 335 -1.51 0.08 10.59
CA ALA A 335 -1.60 -0.57 11.89
C ALA A 335 -2.68 -1.66 11.85
N PRO A 336 -2.40 -2.90 12.29
CA PRO A 336 -3.43 -3.91 12.48
C PRO A 336 -4.62 -3.32 13.23
N SER A 337 -5.82 -3.58 12.73
CA SER A 337 -7.06 -3.14 13.34
C SER A 337 -7.99 -4.31 13.60
N PHE A 338 -8.87 -4.15 14.58
CA PHE A 338 -9.94 -5.09 14.87
C PHE A 338 -11.20 -4.33 15.20
N LYS A 339 -12.29 -4.75 14.56
CA LYS A 339 -13.60 -4.14 14.68
C LYS A 339 -14.57 -5.10 15.35
N ASP A 340 -15.28 -4.61 16.37
CA ASP A 340 -16.36 -5.33 17.03
C ASP A 340 -17.68 -4.56 16.87
N ASP A 341 -18.52 -5.04 15.96
CA ASP A 341 -19.82 -4.40 15.67
C ASP A 341 -20.83 -4.52 16.82
N ASP A 342 -20.73 -5.57 17.65
CA ASP A 342 -21.65 -5.80 18.76
C ASP A 342 -21.43 -4.77 19.86
N LEU A 343 -20.17 -4.58 20.24
CA LEU A 343 -19.77 -3.60 21.26
C LEU A 343 -19.72 -2.19 20.71
N GLY A 344 -19.47 -2.04 19.41
CA GLY A 344 -19.45 -0.76 18.74
C GLY A 344 -18.12 -0.05 18.81
N LEU A 345 -17.02 -0.72 18.49
CA LEU A 345 -15.68 -0.12 18.53
C LEU A 345 -14.74 -0.71 17.47
N GLU A 346 -13.75 0.08 17.05
CA GLU A 346 -12.56 -0.36 16.34
C GLU A 346 -11.33 -0.03 17.18
N VAL A 347 -10.42 -0.99 17.31
CA VAL A 347 -9.10 -0.80 17.93
C VAL A 347 -7.99 -0.97 16.91
N ARG A 348 -6.86 -0.32 17.17
CA ARG A 348 -5.62 -0.45 16.39
C ARG A 348 -4.42 -0.68 17.28
N ASP A 349 -3.39 -1.32 16.72
CA ASP A 349 -2.09 -1.41 17.37
C ASP A 349 -1.52 -0.01 17.63
N LEU A 350 -0.93 0.18 18.81
CA LEU A 350 -0.38 1.47 19.22
C LEU A 350 1.02 1.67 18.63
N THR A 351 1.08 2.17 17.39
CA THR A 351 2.31 2.42 16.64
C THR A 351 3.08 3.66 17.10
N THR A 352 4.34 3.81 16.67
CA THR A 352 5.16 5.01 16.95
C THR A 352 4.46 6.29 16.46
N TYR A 353 3.90 6.28 15.25
CA TYR A 353 3.21 7.45 14.70
C TYR A 353 1.96 7.81 15.51
N LEU A 354 1.13 6.81 15.85
CA LEU A 354 -0.07 7.03 16.69
C LEU A 354 0.28 7.58 18.07
N ARG A 355 1.41 7.15 18.65
CA ARG A 355 1.88 7.66 19.94
C ARG A 355 2.24 9.14 19.88
N LEU A 356 2.94 9.54 18.83
CA LEU A 356 3.35 10.95 18.65
C LEU A 356 2.12 11.82 18.38
N GLU A 357 1.24 11.38 17.49
CA GLU A 357 0.02 12.09 17.11
C GLU A 357 -0.91 12.31 18.32
N LEU A 358 -1.08 11.27 19.14
CA LEU A 358 -2.01 11.29 20.27
C LEU A 358 -1.34 11.71 21.60
N GLY A 359 -0.05 12.01 21.58
CA GLY A 359 0.73 12.39 22.77
C GLY A 359 0.80 11.27 23.82
N ILE A 360 0.90 10.03 23.39
CA ILE A 360 1.01 8.84 24.25
C ILE A 360 2.49 8.50 24.46
N GLU A 361 2.86 8.12 25.68
CA GLU A 361 4.24 7.74 25.99
C GLU A 361 4.74 6.58 25.11
N MET A 362 6.01 6.65 24.68
CA MET A 362 6.63 5.64 23.82
C MET A 362 6.66 4.23 24.44
N LYS A 363 6.68 4.15 25.78
CA LYS A 363 6.68 2.88 26.54
C LYS A 363 5.29 2.35 26.89
N ALA A 364 4.21 3.05 26.54
CA ALA A 364 2.86 2.61 26.91
C ALA A 364 2.48 1.33 26.16
N ALA A 365 2.05 0.28 26.86
CA ALA A 365 1.47 -0.90 26.21
C ALA A 365 -0.05 -0.70 26.04
N GLY A 366 -0.65 -1.36 25.05
CA GLY A 366 -2.08 -1.31 24.79
C GLY A 366 -2.43 -1.22 23.31
N VAL A 367 -3.73 -1.28 23.02
CA VAL A 367 -4.32 -0.94 21.72
C VAL A 367 -5.08 0.37 21.81
N VAL A 368 -4.99 1.23 20.81
CA VAL A 368 -5.75 2.49 20.78
C VAL A 368 -7.14 2.25 20.23
N VAL A 369 -8.15 2.89 20.81
CA VAL A 369 -9.50 2.94 20.23
C VAL A 369 -9.47 3.92 19.07
N ALA A 370 -9.61 3.40 17.85
CA ALA A 370 -9.57 4.16 16.61
C ALA A 370 -10.94 4.71 16.23
N GLU A 371 -11.99 3.95 16.51
CA GLU A 371 -13.37 4.36 16.27
C GLU A 371 -14.27 3.84 17.39
N VAL A 372 -15.28 4.63 17.74
CA VAL A 372 -16.40 4.20 18.56
C VAL A 372 -17.63 4.36 17.69
N TYR A 373 -18.60 3.44 17.74
CA TYR A 373 -19.83 3.50 16.96
C TYR A 373 -21.01 4.03 17.79
N GLU A 374 -21.87 4.83 17.15
CA GLU A 374 -22.97 5.50 17.84
C GLU A 374 -24.02 4.51 18.34
N ARG A 375 -24.61 4.81 19.51
CA ARG A 375 -25.72 4.07 20.13
C ARG A 375 -25.36 2.62 20.42
N LYS A 376 -24.09 2.33 20.68
CA LYS A 376 -23.57 1.02 21.05
C LYS A 376 -23.09 0.98 22.50
N GLU A 377 -22.96 -0.24 23.04
CA GLU A 377 -22.69 -0.45 24.47
C GLU A 377 -21.34 0.13 24.91
N PHE A 378 -20.31 0.10 24.06
CA PHE A 378 -19.02 0.69 24.37
C PHE A 378 -19.12 2.21 24.57
N GLN A 379 -19.82 2.91 23.67
CA GLN A 379 -20.08 4.34 23.79
C GLN A 379 -20.85 4.67 25.08
N VAL A 380 -21.85 3.86 25.44
CA VAL A 380 -22.63 4.04 26.68
C VAL A 380 -21.74 3.94 27.91
N ALA A 381 -20.84 2.96 27.97
CA ALA A 381 -19.89 2.80 29.08
C ALA A 381 -18.90 3.97 29.13
N MET A 382 -18.35 4.38 27.98
CA MET A 382 -17.42 5.49 27.86
C MET A 382 -18.04 6.80 28.38
N ARG A 383 -19.27 7.13 27.95
CA ARG A 383 -19.99 8.33 28.38
C ARG A 383 -20.23 8.34 29.89
N LYS A 384 -20.60 7.20 30.47
CA LYS A 384 -20.89 7.07 31.91
C LYS A 384 -19.64 7.24 32.79
N VAL A 385 -18.51 6.68 32.36
CA VAL A 385 -17.30 6.61 33.20
C VAL A 385 -16.35 7.77 32.93
N LEU A 386 -16.14 8.12 31.66
CA LEU A 386 -15.18 9.14 31.26
C LEU A 386 -15.81 10.53 31.10
N GLY A 387 -17.14 10.60 30.98
CA GLY A 387 -17.85 11.88 30.75
C GLY A 387 -17.63 12.44 29.34
N VAL A 388 -17.09 11.66 28.41
CA VAL A 388 -16.76 12.09 27.03
C VAL A 388 -17.82 11.62 26.03
N SER A 389 -18.04 12.42 24.98
CA SER A 389 -18.97 12.13 23.88
C SER A 389 -18.31 11.28 22.78
N TYR A 390 -19.07 10.96 21.73
CA TYR A 390 -18.67 10.15 20.56
C TYR A 390 -17.38 10.61 19.89
N ASP A 391 -17.14 11.92 19.85
CA ASP A 391 -16.03 12.57 19.12
C ASP A 391 -14.67 12.46 19.82
N TYR A 392 -14.56 11.58 20.82
CA TYR A 392 -13.35 11.46 21.61
C TYR A 392 -12.29 10.60 20.90
N ASN A 393 -11.64 11.16 19.89
CA ASN A 393 -10.39 10.65 19.28
C ASN A 393 -9.16 10.85 20.18
N ALA A 394 -9.34 11.02 21.49
CA ALA A 394 -8.29 11.50 22.40
C ALA A 394 -7.51 10.35 23.06
N GLY A 395 -6.86 9.54 22.23
CA GLY A 395 -5.82 8.60 22.68
C GLY A 395 -6.29 7.64 23.76
N LEU A 396 -7.54 7.17 23.68
CA LEU A 396 -8.06 6.15 24.58
C LEU A 396 -7.35 4.82 24.27
N VAL A 397 -6.54 4.34 25.20
CA VAL A 397 -5.77 3.10 25.05
C VAL A 397 -6.35 2.02 25.94
N ILE A 398 -6.77 0.91 25.37
CA ILE A 398 -7.15 -0.30 26.10
C ILE A 398 -5.88 -1.07 26.42
N VAL A 399 -5.63 -1.26 27.72
CA VAL A 399 -4.43 -1.94 28.21
C VAL A 399 -4.71 -3.37 28.69
N ALA A 400 -5.96 -3.68 29.03
CA ALA A 400 -6.39 -5.03 29.37
C ALA A 400 -7.90 -5.25 29.16
N VAL A 401 -8.28 -6.50 28.92
CA VAL A 401 -9.68 -6.98 28.84
C VAL A 401 -9.88 -8.09 29.87
N ASN A 402 -10.80 -7.89 30.82
CA ASN A 402 -11.03 -8.78 31.97
C ASN A 402 -9.73 -9.18 32.70
N GLY A 403 -8.78 -8.24 32.81
CA GLY A 403 -7.47 -8.46 33.43
C GLY A 403 -6.41 -9.12 32.54
N SER A 404 -6.77 -9.56 31.33
CA SER A 404 -5.80 -10.05 30.34
C SER A 404 -5.15 -8.87 29.62
N PRO A 405 -3.81 -8.73 29.63
CA PRO A 405 -3.11 -7.66 28.92
C PRO A 405 -3.41 -7.65 27.42
N THR A 406 -3.39 -6.47 26.80
CA THR A 406 -3.65 -6.29 25.37
C THR A 406 -2.56 -5.46 24.71
N ALA A 407 -1.35 -6.00 24.60
CA ALA A 407 -0.22 -5.29 24.01
C ALA A 407 -0.30 -5.17 22.48
N SER A 408 -1.15 -5.99 21.85
CA SER A 408 -1.45 -5.98 20.41
C SER A 408 -2.93 -6.26 20.15
N VAL A 409 -3.39 -5.99 18.94
CA VAL A 409 -4.75 -6.29 18.46
C VAL A 409 -5.04 -7.78 18.53
N GLY A 410 -4.07 -8.65 18.20
CA GLY A 410 -4.26 -10.10 18.31
C GLY A 410 -4.50 -10.56 19.76
N GLU A 411 -3.78 -9.96 20.72
CA GLU A 411 -4.02 -10.21 22.15
C GLU A 411 -5.38 -9.65 22.59
N PHE A 412 -5.76 -8.47 22.11
CA PHE A 412 -7.07 -7.88 22.36
C PHE A 412 -8.21 -8.76 21.86
N GLU A 413 -8.15 -9.21 20.61
CA GLU A 413 -9.16 -10.07 19.99
C GLU A 413 -9.30 -11.38 20.78
N THR A 414 -8.18 -12.02 21.12
CA THR A 414 -8.16 -13.26 21.90
C THR A 414 -8.79 -13.06 23.27
N ALA A 415 -8.42 -11.99 23.98
CA ALA A 415 -8.95 -11.68 25.30
C ALA A 415 -10.45 -11.36 25.26
N LEU A 416 -10.90 -10.64 24.22
CA LEU A 416 -12.30 -10.31 24.03
C LEU A 416 -13.14 -11.54 23.69
N LYS A 417 -12.66 -12.41 22.80
CA LYS A 417 -13.33 -13.66 22.46
C LYS A 417 -13.52 -14.54 23.69
N LYS A 418 -12.47 -14.72 24.50
CA LYS A 418 -12.53 -15.44 25.77
C LYS A 418 -13.55 -14.82 26.74
N ALA A 419 -13.64 -13.49 26.77
CA ALA A 419 -14.61 -12.79 27.61
C ALA A 419 -16.07 -13.00 27.16
N LYS A 420 -16.32 -13.06 25.84
CA LYS A 420 -17.65 -13.34 25.27
C LYS A 420 -18.07 -14.80 25.48
N GLU A 421 -17.16 -15.76 25.30
CA GLU A 421 -17.44 -17.20 25.46
C GLU A 421 -17.67 -17.62 26.93
N GLY A 422 -17.16 -16.84 27.88
CA GLY A 422 -17.29 -17.12 29.32
C GLY A 422 -18.69 -16.96 29.92
N GLY A 423 -19.72 -16.66 29.11
CA GLY A 423 -21.11 -16.50 29.57
C GLY A 423 -21.35 -15.29 30.49
N ALA A 424 -20.39 -14.36 30.54
CA ALA A 424 -20.51 -13.16 31.37
C ALA A 424 -21.47 -12.15 30.73
N LYS A 425 -22.27 -11.46 31.55
CA LYS A 425 -23.14 -10.36 31.07
C LYS A 425 -22.38 -9.08 30.68
N TYR A 426 -21.12 -8.99 31.08
CA TYR A 426 -20.30 -7.79 30.90
C TYR A 426 -18.85 -8.15 30.59
N VAL A 427 -18.21 -7.31 29.76
CA VAL A 427 -16.76 -7.27 29.58
C VAL A 427 -16.22 -6.01 30.26
N THR A 428 -15.09 -6.14 30.96
CA THR A 428 -14.41 -5.01 31.60
C THR A 428 -13.16 -4.65 30.82
N PHE A 429 -13.09 -3.42 30.33
CA PHE A 429 -11.89 -2.87 29.70
C PHE A 429 -11.15 -2.00 30.70
N PHE A 430 -9.86 -2.27 30.91
CA PHE A 430 -8.98 -1.36 31.60
C PHE A 430 -8.39 -0.39 30.57
N VAL A 431 -8.65 0.90 30.75
CA VAL A 431 -8.32 1.92 29.76
C VAL A 431 -7.46 3.02 30.35
N ARG A 432 -6.63 3.62 29.50
CA ARG A 432 -5.83 4.82 29.73
C ARG A 432 -6.30 5.93 28.81
N TYR A 433 -6.41 7.16 29.30
CA TYR A 433 -6.92 8.28 28.50
C TYR A 433 -6.35 9.63 28.97
N ASN A 434 -6.32 10.61 28.08
CA ASN A 434 -5.85 11.98 28.36
C ASN A 434 -7.05 12.91 28.60
N LYS A 435 -7.28 13.38 29.83
CA LYS A 435 -8.27 14.44 30.05
C LYS A 435 -7.87 15.69 29.26
N SER A 436 -8.86 16.34 28.62
CA SER A 436 -8.63 17.59 27.90
C SER A 436 -7.90 18.57 28.81
N ASN A 437 -6.70 19.01 28.39
CA ASN A 437 -5.77 19.93 29.06
C ASN A 437 -4.63 19.34 29.93
N GLU A 438 -4.48 18.02 30.04
CA GLU A 438 -3.34 17.40 30.74
C GLU A 438 -2.49 16.56 29.77
N ARG A 439 -1.40 17.14 29.22
CA ARG A 439 -0.41 16.38 28.45
C ARG A 439 0.45 15.54 29.42
N GLY A 440 0.53 14.23 29.18
CA GLY A 440 1.50 13.35 29.83
C GLY A 440 1.02 12.59 31.08
N CYS A 441 -0.24 12.76 31.52
CA CYS A 441 -0.83 11.95 32.60
C CYS A 441 -1.98 11.10 32.06
N LEU A 442 -1.69 9.85 31.68
CA LEU A 442 -2.73 8.89 31.29
C LEU A 442 -3.55 8.54 32.54
N ASN A 443 -4.74 9.11 32.65
CA ASN A 443 -5.74 8.72 33.64
C ASN A 443 -6.15 7.27 33.36
N THR A 444 -6.43 6.50 34.41
CA THR A 444 -6.89 5.11 34.26
C THR A 444 -8.37 4.98 34.63
N ALA A 445 -9.11 4.16 33.90
CA ALA A 445 -10.49 3.83 34.21
C ALA A 445 -10.84 2.39 33.86
N PHE A 446 -11.97 1.92 34.40
CA PHE A 446 -12.57 0.64 34.03
C PHE A 446 -13.89 0.89 33.32
N LEU A 447 -13.99 0.45 32.07
CA LEU A 447 -15.24 0.48 31.31
C LEU A 447 -15.90 -0.89 31.39
N ARG A 448 -17.04 -0.97 32.08
CA ARG A 448 -17.84 -2.19 32.13
C ARG A 448 -18.92 -2.11 31.06
N VAL A 449 -18.73 -2.88 29.99
CA VAL A 449 -19.56 -2.86 28.78
C VAL A 449 -20.45 -4.08 28.78
N ARG A 450 -21.74 -3.87 28.52
CA ARG A 450 -22.72 -4.96 28.50
C ARG A 450 -22.54 -5.78 27.21
N LEU A 451 -22.56 -7.11 27.35
CA LEU A 451 -22.68 -8.01 26.20
C LEU A 451 -24.16 -8.14 25.85
N LYS A 452 -24.50 -8.10 24.57
CA LYS A 452 -25.86 -8.42 24.12
C LYS A 452 -26.15 -9.88 24.45
N ASP A 453 -27.35 -10.10 24.98
CA ASP A 453 -27.89 -11.43 25.29
C ASP A 453 -28.16 -12.22 24.00
#